data_AF-A0AAD8A5K8-F1
#
_entry.id   AF-A0AAD8A5K8-F1
#
_cell.length_a   1.000
_cell.length_b   1.000
_cell.length_c   1.000
_cell.angle_alpha   90.00
_cell.angle_beta   90.00
_cell.angle_gamma   90.00
#
_symmetry.space_group_name_H-M   'P 1'
#
loop_
_entity.id
_entity.type
_entity.pdbx_description
1 polymer ?
#
loop_
_entity_poly.entity_id
_entity_poly.type
_entity_poly.pdbx_seq_one_letter_code
_entity_poly.pdbx_strand_id
1 'polypeptide(L)'
;MAVKTNIFTELPKLELHAHLNGSLSAVTLQELIELQKSTAEYGDAKYNVWEAVIQNGSKRTLQECFQVFGIAHALTSNPVAVYKATQNVIKEYADDGVIYLELRSTPRAVQGVMTRTDYIKAIIDAINETKRNDILVKLLVSIDRRQEKEAAEEIVEIALSAKQQYPHIIAGIDLSGDPSKGMISDFLPLLERARNAGLSISIHCAEIPNPEEVEKILEFKPDRLGHCTCVHPLCGGTEQLWHKLLDLQIPV
;
A
#
# COMPACT_ATOMS: atom_id res chain seq x y z
N MET A 1 -31.15 -4.62 -27.77
CA MET A 1 -29.80 -4.26 -27.25
C MET A 1 -29.91 -4.14 -25.76
N ALA A 2 -29.37 -5.09 -24.98
CA ALA A 2 -29.28 -4.94 -23.54
C ALA A 2 -27.99 -4.19 -23.25
N VAL A 3 -28.08 -2.90 -22.93
CA VAL A 3 -27.00 -2.24 -22.20
C VAL A 3 -27.05 -2.86 -20.82
N LYS A 4 -26.23 -3.90 -20.58
CA LYS A 4 -25.94 -4.34 -19.22
C LYS A 4 -25.05 -3.24 -18.63
N THR A 5 -25.67 -2.19 -18.11
CA THR A 5 -25.00 -1.28 -17.20
C THR A 5 -24.41 -2.13 -16.08
N ASN A 6 -23.09 -2.04 -15.90
CA ASN A 6 -22.41 -2.79 -14.86
C ASN A 6 -22.70 -2.09 -13.53
N ILE A 7 -23.69 -2.60 -12.78
CA ILE A 7 -24.09 -2.04 -11.48
C ILE A 7 -22.91 -1.85 -10.52
N PHE A 8 -21.83 -2.64 -10.68
CA PHE A 8 -20.64 -2.52 -9.85
C PHE A 8 -19.83 -1.25 -10.14
N THR A 9 -19.78 -0.76 -11.38
CA THR A 9 -19.08 0.49 -11.72
C THR A 9 -19.93 1.72 -11.41
N GLU A 10 -21.27 1.59 -11.39
CA GLU A 10 -22.18 2.68 -11.04
C GLU A 10 -22.28 2.94 -9.54
N LEU A 11 -21.97 1.94 -8.70
CA LEU A 11 -21.97 2.11 -7.25
C LEU A 11 -20.78 2.97 -6.81
N PRO A 12 -20.99 4.05 -6.03
CA PRO A 12 -19.90 4.80 -5.43
C PRO A 12 -19.15 3.91 -4.42
N LYS A 13 -17.84 3.72 -4.64
CA LYS A 13 -16.98 2.86 -3.82
C LYS A 13 -15.94 3.65 -3.05
N LEU A 14 -15.58 3.13 -1.87
CA LEU A 14 -14.44 3.59 -1.08
C LEU A 14 -13.38 2.48 -1.13
N GLU A 15 -12.19 2.80 -1.62
CA GLU A 15 -11.03 1.91 -1.56
C GLU A 15 -10.13 2.38 -0.43
N LEU A 16 -9.99 1.55 0.61
CA LEU A 16 -9.27 1.90 1.84
C LEU A 16 -7.93 1.18 1.96
N HIS A 17 -7.62 0.23 1.08
CA HIS A 17 -6.46 -0.64 1.16
C HIS A 17 -5.89 -0.98 -0.23
N ALA A 18 -5.37 0.05 -0.91
CA ALA A 18 -4.70 -0.10 -2.20
C ALA A 18 -3.20 0.24 -2.12
N HIS A 19 -2.34 -0.78 -2.26
CA HIS A 19 -0.89 -0.56 -2.37
C HIS A 19 -0.56 -0.06 -3.77
N LEU A 20 0.11 1.09 -3.91
CA LEU A 20 0.45 1.68 -5.22
C LEU A 20 1.13 0.67 -6.14
N ASN A 21 2.23 0.06 -5.69
CA ASN A 21 2.98 -0.92 -6.49
C ASN A 21 2.23 -2.26 -6.70
N GLY A 22 1.17 -2.52 -5.94
CA GLY A 22 0.28 -3.68 -6.12
C GLY A 22 -0.94 -3.40 -6.99
N SER A 23 -1.22 -2.14 -7.29
CA SER A 23 -2.40 -1.68 -8.03
C SER A 23 -2.10 -1.33 -9.49
N LEU A 24 -0.87 -1.59 -9.93
CA LEU A 24 -0.44 -1.26 -11.28
C LEU A 24 -1.07 -2.24 -12.28
N SER A 25 -1.91 -1.74 -13.19
CA SER A 25 -2.51 -2.55 -14.25
C SER A 25 -1.48 -3.02 -15.28
N ALA A 26 -1.84 -4.00 -16.10
CA ALA A 26 -1.00 -4.45 -17.22
C ALA A 26 -0.66 -3.32 -18.20
N VAL A 27 -1.62 -2.42 -18.46
CA VAL A 27 -1.43 -1.25 -19.33
C VAL A 27 -0.46 -0.26 -18.69
N THR A 28 -0.67 0.05 -17.41
CA THR A 28 0.25 0.95 -16.66
C THR A 28 1.66 0.39 -16.61
N LEU A 29 1.80 -0.92 -16.44
CA LEU A 29 3.10 -1.55 -16.38
C LEU A 29 3.80 -1.51 -17.74
N GLN A 30 3.08 -1.78 -18.84
CA GLN A 30 3.63 -1.57 -20.17
C GLN A 30 4.10 -0.13 -20.40
N GLU A 31 3.33 0.87 -19.96
CA GLU A 31 3.73 2.27 -20.09
C GLU A 31 4.99 2.59 -19.27
N LEU A 32 5.11 2.05 -18.05
CA LEU A 32 6.31 2.21 -17.22
C LEU A 32 7.53 1.52 -17.84
N ILE A 33 7.34 0.36 -18.48
CA ILE A 33 8.39 -0.35 -19.23
C ILE A 33 8.91 0.53 -20.37
N GLU A 34 8.01 1.12 -21.16
CA GLU A 34 8.36 2.01 -22.27
C GLU A 34 9.08 3.27 -21.78
N LEU A 35 8.60 3.85 -20.67
CA LEU A 35 9.25 5.00 -20.02
C LEU A 35 10.69 4.66 -19.62
N GLN A 36 10.94 3.50 -19.01
CA GLN A 36 12.29 3.10 -18.61
C GLN A 36 13.22 2.85 -19.80
N LYS A 37 12.71 2.23 -20.88
CA LYS A 37 13.49 2.02 -22.12
C LYS A 37 13.98 3.34 -22.72
N SER A 38 13.19 4.41 -22.60
CA SER A 38 13.57 5.74 -23.09
C SER A 38 14.66 6.44 -22.25
N THR A 39 14.94 5.96 -21.03
CA THR A 39 15.83 6.61 -20.05
C THR A 39 17.18 5.91 -19.79
N ALA A 40 17.52 4.85 -20.55
CA ALA A 40 18.81 4.10 -20.61
C ALA A 40 18.90 2.71 -19.90
N GLU A 41 19.71 1.82 -20.52
CA GLU A 41 20.28 0.50 -20.14
C GLU A 41 19.52 -0.38 -19.11
N TYR A 42 18.21 -0.52 -19.22
CA TYR A 42 17.48 -1.57 -18.50
C TYR A 42 17.35 -2.84 -19.36
N GLY A 43 18.06 -3.89 -18.97
CA GLY A 43 18.14 -5.14 -19.74
C GLY A 43 16.78 -5.85 -19.93
N ASP A 44 16.56 -6.39 -21.13
CA ASP A 44 15.31 -7.04 -21.57
C ASP A 44 14.81 -8.20 -20.68
N ALA A 45 15.71 -8.81 -19.90
CA ALA A 45 15.41 -10.02 -19.12
C ALA A 45 14.33 -9.84 -18.03
N LYS A 46 14.15 -8.62 -17.48
CA LYS A 46 13.12 -8.38 -16.45
C LYS A 46 11.70 -8.36 -17.02
N TYR A 47 11.52 -8.06 -18.31
CA TYR A 47 10.20 -7.95 -18.93
C TYR A 47 9.57 -9.32 -19.23
N ASN A 48 10.39 -10.30 -19.62
CA ASN A 48 9.93 -11.67 -19.92
C ASN A 48 9.27 -12.37 -18.71
N VAL A 49 9.71 -12.04 -17.49
CA VAL A 49 9.13 -12.57 -16.25
C VAL A 49 7.72 -12.01 -16.02
N TRP A 50 7.46 -10.78 -16.45
CA TRP A 50 6.21 -10.09 -16.18
C TRP A 50 5.05 -10.62 -17.05
N GLU A 51 5.30 -10.86 -18.34
CA GLU A 51 4.34 -11.54 -19.24
C GLU A 51 3.99 -12.95 -18.74
N ALA A 52 4.99 -13.69 -18.26
CA ALA A 52 4.80 -15.04 -17.73
C ALA A 52 3.99 -15.10 -16.42
N VAL A 53 4.12 -14.08 -15.55
CA VAL A 53 3.52 -14.08 -14.20
C VAL A 53 2.06 -13.59 -14.20
N ILE A 54 1.64 -12.79 -15.18
CA ILE A 54 0.26 -12.27 -15.25
C ILE A 54 -0.68 -13.05 -16.15
N GLN A 55 -0.17 -13.72 -17.18
CA GLN A 55 -1.03 -14.51 -18.06
C GLN A 55 -1.70 -15.69 -17.35
N ASN A 56 -1.23 -16.08 -16.16
CA ASN A 56 -1.89 -17.05 -15.31
C ASN A 56 -2.67 -16.33 -14.20
N GLY A 57 -4.00 -16.25 -14.37
CA GLY A 57 -4.96 -15.98 -13.29
C GLY A 57 -5.04 -17.10 -12.24
N SER A 58 -3.92 -17.76 -11.96
CA SER A 58 -3.81 -18.84 -10.99
C SER A 58 -3.75 -18.29 -9.57
N LYS A 59 -4.21 -19.11 -8.61
CA LYS A 59 -3.98 -18.85 -7.18
C LYS A 59 -2.49 -18.61 -6.95
N ARG A 60 -2.16 -17.54 -6.24
CA ARG A 60 -0.79 -17.20 -5.85
C ARG A 60 -0.61 -17.44 -4.36
N THR A 61 0.54 -17.96 -3.99
CA THR A 61 1.04 -17.95 -2.62
C THR A 61 1.50 -16.54 -2.24
N LEU A 62 1.59 -16.25 -0.94
CA LEU A 62 2.08 -14.96 -0.44
C LEU A 62 3.50 -14.66 -0.95
N GLN A 63 4.35 -15.68 -1.06
CA GLN A 63 5.70 -15.56 -1.59
C GLN A 63 5.72 -15.15 -3.08
N GLU A 64 4.85 -15.72 -3.91
CA GLU A 64 4.72 -15.34 -5.32
C GLU A 64 4.21 -13.90 -5.47
N CYS A 65 3.29 -13.46 -4.61
CA CYS A 65 2.88 -12.05 -4.57
C CYS A 65 4.08 -11.12 -4.31
N PHE A 66 4.98 -11.45 -3.37
CA PHE A 66 6.19 -10.65 -3.12
C PHE A 66 7.17 -10.62 -4.30
N GLN A 67 7.23 -11.66 -5.13
CA GLN A 67 8.05 -11.65 -6.36
C GLN A 67 7.51 -10.64 -7.38
N VAL A 68 6.18 -10.55 -7.54
CA VAL A 68 5.53 -9.56 -8.41
C VAL A 68 5.86 -8.14 -7.98
N PHE A 69 5.83 -7.86 -6.67
CA PHE A 69 6.24 -6.57 -6.12
C PHE A 69 7.67 -6.20 -6.50
N GLY A 70 8.59 -7.16 -6.59
CA GLY A 70 9.96 -6.93 -7.04
C GLY A 70 10.05 -6.29 -8.43
N ILE A 71 9.13 -6.65 -9.33
CA ILE A 71 9.11 -6.09 -10.69
C ILE A 71 8.45 -4.72 -10.71
N ALA A 72 7.31 -4.55 -10.02
CA ALA A 72 6.69 -3.23 -9.83
C ALA A 72 7.69 -2.22 -9.22
N HIS A 73 8.47 -2.65 -8.23
CA HIS A 73 9.53 -1.85 -7.62
C HIS A 73 10.66 -1.49 -8.58
N ALA A 74 11.02 -2.39 -9.51
CA ALA A 74 12.01 -2.07 -10.54
C ALA A 74 11.49 -1.01 -11.50
N LEU A 75 10.19 -1.05 -11.82
CA LEU A 75 9.53 -0.14 -12.75
C LEU A 75 9.28 1.26 -12.17
N THR A 76 9.11 1.37 -10.85
CA THR A 76 8.98 2.66 -10.14
C THR A 76 10.27 3.06 -9.42
N SER A 77 11.39 3.09 -10.14
CA SER A 77 12.74 3.32 -9.59
C SER A 77 13.25 4.76 -9.68
N ASN A 78 12.43 5.68 -10.19
CA ASN A 78 12.73 7.11 -10.26
C ASN A 78 11.45 7.94 -10.06
N PRO A 79 11.55 9.25 -9.72
CA PRO A 79 10.37 10.06 -9.39
C PRO A 79 9.36 10.17 -10.53
N VAL A 80 9.81 10.23 -11.79
CA VAL A 80 8.92 10.34 -12.97
C VAL A 80 8.06 9.09 -13.10
N ALA A 81 8.66 7.91 -12.93
CA ALA A 81 7.94 6.65 -12.97
C ALA A 81 6.95 6.51 -11.80
N VAL A 82 7.32 6.96 -10.60
CA VAL A 82 6.44 6.96 -9.41
C VAL A 82 5.23 7.89 -9.61
N TYR A 83 5.47 9.10 -10.13
CA TYR A 83 4.41 10.05 -10.48
C TYR A 83 3.45 9.44 -11.49
N LYS A 84 4.00 8.85 -12.56
CA LYS A 84 3.21 8.28 -13.65
C LYS A 84 2.38 7.08 -13.20
N ALA A 85 2.97 6.18 -12.43
CA ALA A 85 2.29 5.06 -11.79
C ALA A 85 1.11 5.54 -10.93
N THR A 86 1.35 6.55 -10.08
CA THR A 86 0.32 7.13 -9.19
C THR A 86 -0.82 7.74 -9.99
N GLN A 87 -0.50 8.55 -11.00
CA GLN A 87 -1.50 9.18 -11.85
C GLN A 87 -2.39 8.15 -12.56
N ASN A 88 -1.80 7.07 -13.08
CA ASN A 88 -2.58 6.05 -13.76
C ASN A 88 -3.47 5.28 -12.78
N VAL A 89 -2.95 4.88 -11.61
CA VAL A 89 -3.74 4.18 -10.57
C VAL A 89 -4.94 5.01 -10.13
N ILE A 90 -4.77 6.33 -9.95
CA ILE A 90 -5.90 7.23 -9.61
C ILE A 90 -6.96 7.23 -10.71
N LYS A 91 -6.54 7.30 -11.99
CA LYS A 91 -7.47 7.29 -13.12
C LYS A 91 -8.21 5.96 -13.21
N GLU A 92 -7.49 4.85 -13.11
CA GLU A 92 -8.05 3.50 -13.21
C GLU A 92 -9.07 3.22 -12.09
N TYR A 93 -8.78 3.62 -10.85
CA TYR A 93 -9.75 3.52 -9.75
C TYR A 93 -10.98 4.41 -9.95
N ALA A 94 -10.79 5.64 -10.42
CA ALA A 94 -11.91 6.53 -10.72
C ALA A 94 -12.79 5.99 -11.86
N ASP A 95 -12.18 5.38 -12.88
CA ASP A 95 -12.89 4.75 -14.00
C ASP A 95 -13.65 3.49 -13.57
N ASP A 96 -13.20 2.82 -12.50
CA ASP A 96 -13.94 1.74 -11.85
C ASP A 96 -15.05 2.25 -10.91
N GLY A 97 -15.25 3.57 -10.75
CA GLY A 97 -16.29 4.17 -9.92
C GLY A 97 -15.92 4.29 -8.43
N VAL A 98 -14.63 4.28 -8.10
CA VAL A 98 -14.14 4.63 -6.76
C VAL A 98 -14.18 6.15 -6.61
N ILE A 99 -14.87 6.61 -5.57
CA ILE A 99 -15.03 8.03 -5.26
C ILE A 99 -14.11 8.50 -4.13
N TYR A 100 -13.50 7.57 -3.40
CA TYR A 100 -12.53 7.85 -2.35
C TYR A 100 -11.48 6.74 -2.33
N LEU A 101 -10.21 7.13 -2.42
CA LEU A 101 -9.07 6.22 -2.46
C LEU A 101 -8.07 6.61 -1.37
N GLU A 102 -7.83 5.70 -0.44
CA GLU A 102 -6.65 5.72 0.41
C GLU A 102 -5.56 4.85 -0.21
N LEU A 103 -4.72 5.51 -1.00
CA LEU A 103 -3.54 4.90 -1.58
C LEU A 103 -2.48 4.74 -0.47
N ARG A 104 -1.82 3.59 -0.41
CA ARG A 104 -0.71 3.35 0.50
C ARG A 104 0.55 2.98 -0.27
N SER A 105 1.70 3.45 0.19
CA SER A 105 2.97 3.10 -0.43
C SER A 105 4.14 3.22 0.53
N THR A 106 5.09 2.29 0.42
CA THR A 106 6.35 2.30 1.16
C THR A 106 7.35 3.23 0.47
N PRO A 107 7.84 4.30 1.12
CA PRO A 107 8.88 5.16 0.54
C PRO A 107 10.14 4.38 0.18
N ARG A 108 10.68 4.61 -1.02
CA ARG A 108 11.88 3.92 -1.51
C ARG A 108 12.97 4.89 -1.93
N ALA A 109 14.20 4.54 -1.60
CA ALA A 109 15.39 5.23 -2.10
C ALA A 109 16.07 4.41 -3.20
N VAL A 110 16.58 5.10 -4.21
CA VAL A 110 17.43 4.56 -5.28
C VAL A 110 18.67 5.42 -5.35
N GLN A 111 19.83 4.83 -5.04
CA GLN A 111 21.09 5.55 -4.87
C GLN A 111 21.42 6.40 -6.10
N GLY A 112 21.64 7.70 -5.88
CA GLY A 112 21.97 8.66 -6.94
C GLY A 112 20.79 9.09 -7.81
N VAL A 113 19.57 8.59 -7.56
CA VAL A 113 18.39 8.84 -8.41
C VAL A 113 17.21 9.41 -7.64
N MET A 114 16.89 8.86 -6.46
CA MET A 114 15.66 9.18 -5.72
C MET A 114 15.84 8.94 -4.23
N THR A 115 15.52 9.91 -3.39
CA THR A 115 15.38 9.72 -1.95
C THR A 115 13.97 9.24 -1.57
N ARG A 116 13.78 8.75 -0.35
CA ARG A 116 12.43 8.42 0.17
C ARG A 116 11.49 9.64 0.16
N THR A 117 12.03 10.83 0.42
CA THR A 117 11.30 12.09 0.35
C THR A 117 10.90 12.43 -1.09
N ASP A 118 11.80 12.26 -2.06
CA ASP A 118 11.47 12.46 -3.48
C ASP A 118 10.38 11.51 -3.95
N TYR A 119 10.42 10.25 -3.49
CA TYR A 119 9.39 9.26 -3.79
C TYR A 119 8.01 9.72 -3.29
N ILE A 120 7.90 10.12 -2.02
CA ILE A 120 6.63 10.59 -1.46
C ILE A 120 6.18 11.89 -2.12
N LYS A 121 7.11 12.80 -2.41
CA LYS A 121 6.83 14.02 -3.15
C LYS A 121 6.25 13.73 -4.54
N ALA A 122 6.79 12.76 -5.28
CA ALA A 122 6.27 12.37 -6.59
C ALA A 122 4.82 11.85 -6.51
N ILE A 123 4.46 11.10 -5.47
CA ILE A 123 3.08 10.65 -5.23
C ILE A 123 2.17 11.85 -4.92
N ILE A 124 2.60 12.75 -4.03
CA ILE A 124 1.82 13.94 -3.66
C ILE A 124 1.60 14.86 -4.85
N ASP A 125 2.64 15.10 -5.65
CA ASP A 125 2.57 15.92 -6.86
C ASP A 125 1.60 15.27 -7.86
N ALA A 126 1.62 13.94 -8.04
CA ALA A 126 0.65 13.23 -8.88
C ALA A 126 -0.79 13.33 -8.35
N ILE A 127 -1.02 13.23 -7.03
CA ILE A 127 -2.34 13.41 -6.41
C ILE A 127 -2.88 14.83 -6.69
N ASN A 128 -2.04 15.86 -6.52
CA ASN A 128 -2.44 17.25 -6.75
C ASN A 128 -2.71 17.56 -8.22
N GLU A 129 -1.94 16.99 -9.14
CA GLU A 129 -1.97 17.34 -10.55
C GLU A 129 -2.90 16.45 -11.39
N THR A 130 -3.34 15.31 -10.85
CA THR A 130 -4.33 14.46 -11.51
C THR A 130 -5.70 15.13 -11.46
N LYS A 131 -6.09 15.75 -12.57
CA LYS A 131 -7.36 16.48 -12.73
C LYS A 131 -8.55 15.52 -12.83
N ARG A 132 -8.97 14.94 -11.70
CA ARG A 132 -10.22 14.19 -11.54
C ARG A 132 -11.02 14.84 -10.40
N ASN A 133 -12.30 15.10 -10.63
CA ASN A 133 -13.21 15.73 -9.66
C ASN A 133 -14.21 14.73 -9.05
N ASP A 134 -14.16 13.49 -9.50
CA ASP A 134 -15.02 12.37 -9.14
C ASP A 134 -14.36 11.38 -8.17
N ILE A 135 -13.09 11.62 -7.78
CA ILE A 135 -12.36 10.83 -6.79
C ILE A 135 -11.60 11.74 -5.81
N LEU A 136 -11.71 11.45 -4.51
CA LEU A 136 -10.88 12.04 -3.46
C LEU A 136 -9.76 11.08 -3.09
N VAL A 137 -8.51 11.50 -3.19
CA VAL A 137 -7.35 10.66 -2.90
C VAL A 137 -6.65 11.10 -1.62
N LYS A 138 -6.30 10.14 -0.77
CA LYS A 138 -5.47 10.29 0.43
C LYS A 138 -4.29 9.33 0.35
N LEU A 139 -3.24 9.65 1.09
CA LEU A 139 -2.02 8.85 1.16
C LEU A 139 -1.78 8.35 2.59
N LEU A 140 -1.53 7.04 2.71
CA LEU A 140 -0.90 6.44 3.87
C LEU A 140 0.56 6.12 3.53
N VAL A 141 1.47 6.56 4.39
CA VAL A 141 2.89 6.23 4.24
C VAL A 141 3.14 4.88 4.91
N SER A 142 3.55 3.87 4.13
CA SER A 142 3.73 2.52 4.65
C SER A 142 5.14 2.31 5.21
N ILE A 143 5.22 1.63 6.34
CA ILE A 143 6.42 1.02 6.90
C ILE A 143 6.41 -0.45 6.49
N ASP A 144 7.49 -0.92 5.89
CA ASP A 144 7.69 -2.35 5.61
C ASP A 144 8.42 -2.97 6.80
N ARG A 145 7.77 -3.94 7.46
CA ARG A 145 8.29 -4.58 8.68
C ARG A 145 9.60 -5.36 8.49
N ARG A 146 10.05 -5.55 7.24
CA ARG A 146 11.37 -6.11 6.92
C ARG A 146 12.52 -5.12 7.08
N GLN A 147 12.21 -3.82 7.15
CA GLN A 147 13.23 -2.78 7.22
C GLN A 147 13.78 -2.64 8.64
N GLU A 148 15.04 -2.22 8.71
CA GLU A 148 15.70 -1.89 9.97
C GLU A 148 15.00 -0.72 10.66
N LYS A 149 15.17 -0.64 11.98
CA LYS A 149 14.52 0.36 12.83
C LYS A 149 14.79 1.79 12.38
N GLU A 150 16.01 2.10 11.98
CA GLU A 150 16.41 3.44 11.52
C GLU A 150 15.65 3.85 10.25
N ALA A 151 15.38 2.90 9.35
CA ALA A 151 14.59 3.16 8.15
C ALA A 151 13.11 3.38 8.49
N ALA A 152 12.56 2.64 9.46
CA ALA A 152 11.19 2.87 9.95
C ALA A 152 11.06 4.24 10.63
N GLU A 153 12.05 4.65 11.43
CA GLU A 153 12.13 5.98 12.04
C GLU A 153 12.16 7.08 10.98
N GLU A 154 13.03 6.96 9.97
CA GLU A 154 13.10 7.91 8.84
C GLU A 154 11.74 8.03 8.12
N ILE A 155 11.05 6.91 7.88
CA ILE A 155 9.74 6.90 7.23
C ILE A 155 8.69 7.64 8.07
N VAL A 156 8.69 7.46 9.40
CA VAL A 156 7.81 8.22 10.28
C VAL A 156 8.13 9.71 10.20
N GLU A 157 9.39 10.14 10.22
CA GLU A 157 9.74 11.56 10.06
C GLU A 157 9.24 12.14 8.75
N ILE A 158 9.38 11.39 7.65
CA ILE A 158 8.87 11.78 6.33
C ILE A 158 7.36 11.93 6.37
N ALA A 159 6.63 10.98 6.97
CA ALA A 159 5.18 11.05 7.10
C ALA A 159 4.72 12.26 7.94
N LEU A 160 5.42 12.55 9.04
CA LEU A 160 5.14 13.71 9.91
C LEU A 160 5.38 15.03 9.18
N SER A 161 6.51 15.16 8.50
CA SER A 161 6.84 16.35 7.70
C SER A 161 5.83 16.55 6.56
N ALA A 162 5.51 15.47 5.84
CA ALA A 162 4.51 15.51 4.77
C ALA A 162 3.11 15.85 5.30
N LYS A 163 2.74 15.39 6.51
CA LYS A 163 1.47 15.75 7.16
C LYS A 163 1.37 17.23 7.47
N GLN A 164 2.45 17.84 7.95
CA GLN A 164 2.50 19.27 8.21
C GLN A 164 2.37 20.09 6.92
N GLN A 165 3.03 19.66 5.84
CA GLN A 165 3.02 20.38 4.57
C GLN A 165 1.74 20.14 3.74
N TYR A 166 1.19 18.92 3.79
CA TYR A 166 0.04 18.49 2.98
C TYR A 166 -1.03 17.82 3.86
N PRO A 167 -1.63 18.55 4.83
CA PRO A 167 -2.52 17.99 5.84
C PRO A 167 -3.79 17.36 5.26
N HIS A 168 -4.19 17.78 4.05
CA HIS A 168 -5.34 17.26 3.32
C HIS A 168 -5.04 16.04 2.45
N ILE A 169 -3.79 15.64 2.28
CA ILE A 169 -3.41 14.47 1.48
C ILE A 169 -2.94 13.33 2.39
N ILE A 170 -2.04 13.62 3.33
CA ILE A 170 -1.52 12.59 4.24
C ILE A 170 -2.58 12.26 5.29
N ALA A 171 -3.12 11.05 5.23
CA ALA A 171 -4.13 10.56 6.17
C ALA A 171 -3.52 9.77 7.32
N GLY A 172 -2.46 8.99 7.07
CA GLY A 172 -2.00 8.04 8.07
C GLY A 172 -0.69 7.33 7.77
N ILE A 173 -0.40 6.35 8.62
CA ILE A 173 0.67 5.36 8.46
C ILE A 173 0.05 3.97 8.37
N ASP A 174 0.68 3.14 7.56
CA ASP A 174 0.37 1.72 7.41
C ASP A 174 1.59 0.87 7.83
N LEU A 175 1.38 -0.20 8.60
CA LEU A 175 2.42 -1.21 8.84
C LEU A 175 2.11 -2.47 8.04
N SER A 176 2.99 -2.80 7.09
CA SER A 176 2.83 -3.87 6.11
C SER A 176 4.13 -4.69 5.96
N GLY A 177 4.28 -5.43 4.85
CA GLY A 177 5.47 -6.21 4.52
C GLY A 177 5.28 -7.71 4.75
N ASP A 178 6.38 -8.47 4.79
CA ASP A 178 6.34 -9.92 5.03
C ASP A 178 5.96 -10.20 6.49
N PRO A 179 4.78 -10.81 6.76
CA PRO A 179 4.26 -10.99 8.11
C PRO A 179 5.09 -11.97 8.97
N SER A 180 6.06 -12.68 8.37
CA SER A 180 7.02 -13.52 9.10
C SER A 180 8.26 -12.78 9.61
N LYS A 181 8.37 -11.47 9.32
CA LYS A 181 9.53 -10.63 9.63
C LYS A 181 9.14 -9.46 10.54
N GLY A 182 10.13 -8.97 11.28
CA GLY A 182 9.94 -7.90 12.26
C GLY A 182 9.12 -8.35 13.47
N MET A 183 9.27 -7.66 14.60
CA MET A 183 8.39 -7.85 15.74
C MET A 183 7.50 -6.63 15.87
N ILE A 184 6.19 -6.82 16.00
CA ILE A 184 5.24 -5.70 16.14
C ILE A 184 5.67 -4.69 17.23
N SER A 185 6.23 -5.19 18.34
CA SER A 185 6.71 -4.40 19.47
C SER A 185 7.77 -3.36 19.10
N ASP A 186 8.56 -3.59 18.06
CA ASP A 186 9.57 -2.64 17.58
C ASP A 186 8.92 -1.42 16.89
N PHE A 187 7.73 -1.60 16.33
CA PHE A 187 7.00 -0.57 15.57
C PHE A 187 5.95 0.16 16.41
N LEU A 188 5.39 -0.44 17.47
CA LEU A 188 4.35 0.21 18.28
C LEU A 188 4.73 1.62 18.78
N PRO A 189 5.94 1.88 19.30
CA PRO A 189 6.31 3.23 19.74
C PRO A 189 6.35 4.24 18.57
N LEU A 190 6.73 3.80 17.38
CA LEU A 190 6.77 4.63 16.17
C LEU A 190 5.36 4.97 15.69
N LEU A 191 4.46 3.98 15.70
CA LEU A 191 3.06 4.17 15.34
C LEU A 191 2.34 5.05 16.37
N GLU A 192 2.63 4.91 17.66
CA GLU A 192 2.09 5.78 18.72
C GLU A 192 2.53 7.24 18.50
N ARG A 193 3.79 7.45 18.15
CA ARG A 193 4.31 8.77 17.83
C ARG A 193 3.57 9.40 16.64
N ALA A 194 3.32 8.62 15.59
CA ALA A 194 2.55 9.08 14.44
C ALA A 194 1.10 9.41 14.82
N ARG A 195 0.46 8.57 15.63
CA ARG A 195 -0.90 8.81 16.15
C ARG A 195 -0.97 10.12 16.93
N ASN A 196 -0.02 10.37 17.83
CA ASN A 196 0.04 11.60 18.62
C ASN A 196 0.26 12.86 17.78
N ALA A 197 0.75 12.72 16.54
CA ALA A 197 0.86 13.81 15.58
C ALA A 197 -0.37 13.96 14.66
N GLY A 198 -1.45 13.22 14.92
CA GLY A 198 -2.70 13.31 14.17
C GLY A 198 -2.75 12.48 12.88
N LEU A 199 -1.91 11.45 12.77
CA LEU A 199 -1.99 10.45 11.70
C LEU A 199 -2.84 9.26 12.15
N SER A 200 -3.75 8.81 11.29
CA SER A 200 -4.45 7.53 11.49
C SER A 200 -3.51 6.36 11.28
N ILE A 201 -3.76 5.24 11.96
CA ILE A 201 -2.93 4.04 11.94
C ILE A 201 -3.70 2.85 11.36
N SER A 202 -3.14 2.25 10.32
CA SER A 202 -3.57 0.98 9.73
C SER A 202 -2.49 -0.08 9.97
N ILE A 203 -2.87 -1.29 10.37
CA ILE A 203 -1.90 -2.39 10.56
C ILE A 203 -2.39 -3.65 9.86
N HIS A 204 -1.56 -4.24 9.00
CA HIS A 204 -1.77 -5.61 8.50
C HIS A 204 -1.71 -6.61 9.65
N CYS A 205 -2.78 -7.36 9.84
CA CYS A 205 -2.98 -8.20 11.01
C CYS A 205 -3.40 -9.62 10.60
N ALA A 206 -2.78 -10.62 11.23
CA ALA A 206 -3.13 -12.04 11.08
C ALA A 206 -3.17 -12.54 9.62
N GLU A 207 -2.23 -12.12 8.78
CA GLU A 207 -2.02 -12.72 7.45
C GLU A 207 -1.45 -14.15 7.54
N ILE A 208 -0.82 -14.46 8.68
CA ILE A 208 -0.37 -15.80 9.08
C ILE A 208 -0.82 -16.08 10.53
N PRO A 209 -0.89 -17.35 10.97
CA PRO A 209 -1.17 -17.67 12.37
C PRO A 209 -0.08 -17.13 13.31
N ASN A 210 -0.41 -16.10 14.09
CA ASN A 210 0.46 -15.53 15.12
C ASN A 210 -0.37 -14.89 16.25
N PRO A 211 -0.98 -15.69 17.15
CA PRO A 211 -1.86 -15.17 18.20
C PRO A 211 -1.23 -14.10 19.10
N GLU A 212 0.07 -14.22 19.39
CA GLU A 212 0.78 -13.26 20.24
C GLU A 212 0.90 -11.87 19.58
N GLU A 213 1.24 -11.83 18.29
CA GLU A 213 1.26 -10.58 17.54
C GLU A 213 -0.14 -9.96 17.43
N VAL A 214 -1.17 -10.78 17.14
CA VAL A 214 -2.55 -10.31 17.04
C VAL A 214 -3.01 -9.70 18.36
N GLU A 215 -2.71 -10.33 19.50
CA GLU A 215 -3.05 -9.79 20.81
C GLU A 215 -2.47 -8.38 21.03
N LYS A 216 -1.18 -8.19 20.72
CA LYS A 216 -0.49 -6.90 20.84
C LYS A 216 -1.08 -5.84 19.90
N ILE A 217 -1.42 -6.22 18.66
CA ILE A 217 -2.07 -5.31 17.69
C ILE A 217 -3.45 -4.86 18.22
N LEU A 218 -4.26 -5.80 18.72
CA LEU A 218 -5.59 -5.48 19.26
C LEU A 218 -5.52 -4.63 20.53
N GLU A 219 -4.50 -4.82 21.38
CA GLU A 219 -4.25 -3.96 22.54
C GLU A 219 -3.82 -2.55 22.16
N PHE A 220 -3.05 -2.42 21.08
CA PHE A 220 -2.63 -1.14 20.54
C PHE A 220 -3.79 -0.34 19.92
N LYS A 221 -4.88 -1.01 19.51
CA LYS A 221 -6.10 -0.40 18.94
C LYS A 221 -5.79 0.55 17.76
N PRO A 222 -5.31 0.04 16.62
CA PRO A 222 -5.18 0.86 15.41
C PRO A 222 -6.55 1.35 14.95
N ASP A 223 -6.58 2.39 14.12
CA ASP A 223 -7.83 2.92 13.57
C ASP A 223 -8.47 1.94 12.59
N ARG A 224 -7.67 1.11 11.91
CA ARG A 224 -8.13 -0.01 11.08
C ARG A 224 -7.14 -1.18 11.07
N LEU A 225 -7.67 -2.36 10.82
CA LEU A 225 -6.91 -3.58 10.60
C LEU A 225 -6.94 -3.95 9.12
N GLY A 226 -5.86 -4.53 8.61
CA GLY A 226 -5.84 -5.17 7.30
C GLY A 226 -5.90 -6.68 7.42
N HIS A 227 -6.67 -7.32 6.54
CA HIS A 227 -6.77 -8.77 6.36
C HIS A 227 -7.50 -9.55 7.45
N CYS A 228 -6.90 -9.72 8.64
CA CYS A 228 -7.44 -10.52 9.75
C CYS A 228 -7.78 -11.99 9.39
N THR A 229 -7.12 -12.58 8.39
CA THR A 229 -7.47 -13.90 7.84
C THR A 229 -7.25 -15.06 8.81
N CYS A 230 -6.34 -14.92 9.77
CA CYS A 230 -5.98 -15.94 10.75
C CYS A 230 -6.42 -15.60 12.19
N VAL A 231 -7.40 -14.70 12.38
CA VAL A 231 -7.89 -14.36 13.74
C VAL A 231 -8.87 -15.40 14.26
N HIS A 232 -9.69 -16.00 13.39
CA HIS A 232 -10.69 -16.99 13.79
C HIS A 232 -10.01 -18.32 14.23
N PRO A 233 -10.53 -19.04 15.24
CA PRO A 233 -10.00 -20.34 15.70
C PRO A 233 -9.76 -21.36 14.58
N LEU A 234 -10.70 -21.45 13.63
CA LEU A 234 -10.60 -22.33 12.45
C LEU A 234 -9.48 -21.95 11.47
N CYS A 235 -8.88 -20.78 11.63
CA CYS A 235 -7.87 -20.22 10.73
C CYS A 235 -6.52 -19.99 11.43
N GLY A 236 -6.30 -20.59 12.61
CA GLY A 236 -5.04 -20.51 13.36
C GLY A 236 -5.02 -19.46 14.49
N GLY A 237 -6.16 -18.79 14.75
CA GLY A 237 -6.33 -17.90 15.89
C GLY A 237 -6.92 -18.61 17.13
N THR A 238 -7.55 -17.84 18.02
CA THR A 238 -8.16 -18.36 19.26
C THR A 238 -9.56 -17.77 19.48
N GLU A 239 -10.40 -18.45 20.27
CA GLU A 239 -11.74 -17.94 20.61
C GLU A 239 -11.65 -16.57 21.30
N GLN A 240 -10.68 -16.42 22.20
CA GLN A 240 -10.42 -15.16 22.90
C GLN A 240 -10.09 -14.02 21.94
N LEU A 241 -9.23 -14.26 20.94
CA LEU A 241 -8.85 -13.23 19.96
C LEU A 241 -10.01 -12.86 19.04
N TRP A 242 -10.80 -13.85 18.61
CA TRP A 242 -11.97 -13.61 17.79
C TRP A 242 -13.01 -12.74 18.52
N HIS A 243 -13.33 -13.06 19.78
CA HIS A 243 -14.21 -12.23 20.58
C HIS A 243 -13.63 -10.84 20.84
N LYS A 244 -12.33 -10.74 21.16
CA LYS A 244 -11.65 -9.45 21.34
C LYS A 244 -11.75 -8.56 20.10
N LEU A 245 -11.56 -9.12 18.90
CA LEU A 245 -11.74 -8.40 17.63
C LEU A 245 -13.16 -7.85 17.46
N LEU A 246 -14.18 -8.69 17.71
CA LEU A 246 -15.59 -8.29 17.61
C LEU A 246 -15.97 -7.20 18.62
N ASP A 247 -15.48 -7.31 19.85
CA ASP A 247 -15.79 -6.38 20.94
C ASP A 247 -15.15 -5.01 20.73
N LEU A 248 -13.94 -4.96 20.14
CA LEU A 248 -13.22 -3.71 19.90
C LEU A 248 -13.83 -2.86 18.77
N GLN A 249 -14.61 -3.46 17.87
CA GLN A 249 -15.24 -2.78 16.73
C GLN A 249 -14.26 -1.99 15.85
N ILE A 250 -13.00 -2.43 15.78
CA ILE A 250 -12.02 -1.84 14.86
C ILE A 250 -12.38 -2.31 13.44
N PRO A 251 -12.54 -1.41 12.46
CA PRO A 251 -12.82 -1.80 11.09
C PRO A 251 -11.72 -2.69 10.51
N VAL A 252 -12.14 -3.73 9.79
CA VAL A 252 -11.29 -4.69 9.02
C VAL A 252 -11.52 -4.48 7.54
#